data_AF-A0A9X8ZZD1-F1
#
_entry.id   AF-A0A9X8ZZD1-F1
#
_cell.length_a   1.000
_cell.length_b   1.000
_cell.length_c   1.000
_cell.angle_alpha   90.00
_cell.angle_beta   90.00
_cell.angle_gamma   90.00
#
_symmetry.space_group_name_H-M   'P 1'
#
loop_
_entity.id
_entity.type
_entity.pdbx_description
1 polymer ?
#
loop_
_entity_poly.entity_id
_entity_poly.type
_entity_poly.pdbx_seq_one_letter_code
_entity_poly.pdbx_strand_id
1 'polypeptide(L)'
;INTEDIALIGLILAHDGYHPIRKEQVLPKEVARLTKALMLTCGMYNASGKFAAFIGLPAKSGVSGGIMTLVPSKSRKDLSFQDGCGIGIYGPAIDEYGNSLPGIMLLEHIAKEWDLSIF
;
A
#
# COMPACT_ATOMS: atom_id res chain seq x y z
N ILE A 1 -4.23 0.76 -17.05
CA ILE A 1 -3.92 0.54 -15.63
C ILE A 1 -4.78 -0.59 -15.11
N ASN A 2 -4.13 -1.67 -14.67
CA ASN A 2 -4.73 -2.80 -13.96
C ASN A 2 -4.12 -2.91 -12.55
N THR A 3 -4.44 -3.97 -11.79
CA THR A 3 -3.90 -4.19 -10.44
C THR A 3 -2.40 -4.45 -10.43
N GLU A 4 -1.85 -5.05 -11.48
CA GLU A 4 -0.41 -5.29 -11.63
C GLU A 4 0.36 -3.98 -11.78
N ASP A 5 -0.15 -3.03 -12.56
CA ASP A 5 0.45 -1.71 -12.75
C ASP A 5 0.59 -0.95 -11.42
N ILE A 6 -0.49 -0.89 -10.63
CA ILE A 6 -0.46 -0.20 -9.33
C ILE A 6 0.29 -0.99 -8.25
N ALA A 7 0.35 -2.32 -8.34
CA ALA A 7 1.20 -3.13 -7.48
C ALA A 7 2.68 -2.83 -7.75
N LEU A 8 3.08 -2.66 -9.02
CA LEU A 8 4.45 -2.29 -9.37
C LEU A 8 4.83 -0.90 -8.85
N ILE A 9 3.92 0.08 -8.94
CA ILE A 9 4.14 1.41 -8.35
C ILE A 9 4.30 1.29 -6.83
N GLY A 10 3.44 0.54 -6.16
CA GLY A 10 3.55 0.25 -4.73
C GLY A 10 4.90 -0.38 -4.37
N LEU A 11 5.39 -1.32 -5.18
CA LEU A 11 6.66 -2.01 -4.98
C LEU A 11 7.86 -1.06 -5.10
N ILE A 12 7.83 -0.14 -6.07
CA ILE A 12 8.84 0.91 -6.23
C ILE A 12 8.88 1.81 -4.99
N LEU A 13 7.71 2.20 -4.48
CA LEU A 13 7.60 3.03 -3.27
C LEU A 13 8.04 2.28 -2.00
N ALA A 14 7.74 0.97 -1.90
CA ALA A 14 8.23 0.10 -0.83
C ALA A 14 9.78 0.13 -0.76
N HIS A 15 10.43 0.17 -1.93
CA HIS A 15 11.89 0.23 -2.09
C HIS A 15 12.46 1.66 -2.15
N ASP A 16 11.80 2.63 -1.52
CA ASP A 16 12.26 4.03 -1.46
C ASP A 16 12.54 4.62 -2.87
N GLY A 17 11.70 4.30 -3.87
CA GLY A 17 11.80 4.83 -5.22
C GLY A 17 12.74 4.06 -6.14
N TYR A 18 13.32 2.96 -5.68
CA TYR A 18 14.12 2.04 -6.50
C TYR A 18 13.20 1.06 -7.23
N HIS A 19 13.42 0.86 -8.51
CA HIS A 19 12.70 -0.12 -9.32
C HIS A 19 13.43 -1.47 -9.27
N PRO A 20 12.95 -2.47 -8.53
CA PRO A 20 13.71 -3.70 -8.30
C PRO A 20 13.89 -4.57 -9.55
N ILE A 21 12.93 -4.57 -10.47
CA ILE A 21 13.01 -5.32 -11.74
C ILE A 21 13.99 -4.68 -12.73
N ARG A 22 13.89 -3.36 -12.94
CA ARG A 22 14.77 -2.60 -13.86
C ARG A 22 16.13 -2.25 -13.25
N LYS A 23 16.27 -2.40 -11.94
CA LYS A 23 17.49 -2.14 -11.15
C LYS A 23 17.98 -0.69 -11.21
N GLU A 24 17.06 0.27 -11.20
CA GLU A 24 17.37 1.70 -11.31
C GLU A 24 16.60 2.54 -10.27
N GLN A 25 17.16 3.69 -9.89
CA GLN A 25 16.47 4.66 -9.03
C GLN A 25 15.57 5.56 -9.89
N VAL A 26 14.24 5.38 -9.79
CA VAL A 26 13.26 6.12 -10.63
C VAL A 26 12.65 7.33 -9.93
N LEU A 27 12.67 7.35 -8.60
CA LEU A 27 12.25 8.48 -7.78
C LEU A 27 13.35 8.80 -6.75
N PRO A 28 13.61 10.06 -6.39
CA PRO A 28 14.44 10.37 -5.25
C PRO A 28 13.90 9.70 -3.97
N LYS A 29 14.79 9.17 -3.13
CA LYS A 29 14.40 8.47 -1.89
C LYS A 29 13.51 9.32 -0.98
N GLU A 30 13.83 10.61 -0.87
CA GLU A 30 13.07 11.57 -0.06
C GLU A 30 11.63 11.74 -0.57
N VAL A 31 11.45 11.80 -1.89
CA VAL A 31 10.12 11.89 -2.52
C VAL A 31 9.32 10.62 -2.28
N ALA A 32 9.93 9.44 -2.43
CA ALA A 32 9.26 8.17 -2.16
C ALA A 32 8.84 8.05 -0.68
N ARG A 33 9.69 8.46 0.26
CA ARG A 33 9.39 8.47 1.70
C ARG A 33 8.27 9.45 2.05
N LEU A 34 8.31 10.67 1.52
CA LEU A 34 7.25 11.65 1.70
C LEU A 34 5.91 11.14 1.14
N THR A 35 5.94 10.52 -0.05
CA THR A 35 4.75 9.93 -0.67
C THR A 35 4.14 8.86 0.24
N LYS A 36 4.96 7.97 0.81
CA LYS A 36 4.48 6.96 1.78
C LYS A 36 3.86 7.59 3.03
N ALA A 37 4.48 8.62 3.58
CA ALA A 37 3.94 9.32 4.75
C ALA A 37 2.57 9.95 4.45
N LEU A 38 2.40 10.54 3.27
CA LEU A 38 1.11 11.08 2.83
C LEU A 38 0.08 9.97 2.56
N MET A 39 0.47 8.87 1.90
CA MET A 39 -0.41 7.72 1.72
C MET A 39 -0.96 7.21 3.06
N LEU A 40 -0.10 7.10 4.07
CA LEU A 40 -0.51 6.67 5.41
C LEU A 40 -1.47 7.64 6.11
N THR A 41 -1.25 8.94 5.96
CA THR A 41 -1.97 9.97 6.74
C THR A 41 -3.22 10.53 6.05
N CYS A 42 -3.26 10.54 4.71
CA CYS A 42 -4.37 11.12 3.95
C CYS A 42 -4.81 10.28 2.74
N GLY A 43 -4.21 9.12 2.49
CA GLY A 43 -4.45 8.36 1.27
C GLY A 43 -5.82 7.67 1.17
N MET A 44 -6.51 7.50 2.31
CA MET A 44 -7.85 6.92 2.41
C MET A 44 -8.90 7.96 2.85
N TYR A 45 -8.66 9.24 2.56
CA TYR A 45 -9.52 10.36 2.93
C TYR A 45 -9.75 10.41 4.45
N ASN A 46 -10.98 10.67 4.89
CA ASN A 46 -11.38 10.71 6.30
C ASN A 46 -11.26 9.33 6.99
N ALA A 47 -11.08 8.25 6.24
CA ALA A 47 -10.86 6.91 6.78
C ALA A 47 -9.38 6.60 7.08
N SER A 48 -8.43 7.50 6.75
CA SER A 48 -6.98 7.23 6.90
C SER A 48 -6.58 6.88 8.34
N GLY A 49 -7.18 7.52 9.35
CA GLY A 49 -6.92 7.18 10.75
C GLY A 49 -7.36 5.76 11.13
N LYS A 50 -8.53 5.32 10.67
CA LYS A 50 -9.00 3.93 10.86
C LYS A 50 -8.09 2.95 10.12
N PHE A 51 -7.71 3.28 8.89
CA PHE A 51 -6.83 2.46 8.07
C PHE A 51 -5.45 2.27 8.73
N ALA A 52 -4.86 3.34 9.28
CA ALA A 52 -3.60 3.26 10.01
C ALA A 52 -3.72 2.39 11.28
N ALA A 53 -4.84 2.46 12.01
CA ALA A 53 -5.03 1.73 13.25
C ALA A 53 -5.29 0.22 13.06
N PHE A 54 -6.05 -0.17 12.02
CA PHE A 54 -6.47 -1.57 11.83
C PHE A 54 -5.68 -2.31 10.75
N ILE A 55 -5.11 -1.60 9.77
CA ILE A 55 -4.33 -2.19 8.67
C ILE A 55 -2.85 -1.83 8.77
N GLY A 56 -2.52 -0.58 9.13
CA GLY A 56 -1.15 -0.18 9.42
C GLY A 56 -0.22 -0.12 8.20
N LEU A 57 -0.77 0.08 6.99
CA LEU A 57 0.01 0.19 5.75
C LEU A 57 -0.25 1.53 5.04
N PRO A 58 0.76 2.12 4.36
CA PRO A 58 0.53 3.25 3.48
C PRO A 58 -0.33 2.85 2.28
N ALA A 59 -1.51 3.46 2.12
CA ALA A 59 -2.44 3.13 1.05
C ALA A 59 -2.98 4.37 0.33
N LYS A 60 -3.44 4.20 -0.90
CA LYS A 60 -4.20 5.20 -1.66
C LYS A 60 -5.38 4.53 -2.34
N SER A 61 -6.58 5.05 -2.11
CA SER A 61 -7.80 4.63 -2.81
C SER A 61 -8.15 5.52 -3.99
N GLY A 62 -8.99 5.02 -4.89
CA GLY A 62 -9.69 5.80 -5.91
C GLY A 62 -11.15 5.38 -6.00
N VAL A 63 -12.03 6.33 -6.32
CA VAL A 63 -13.50 6.14 -6.38
C VAL A 63 -13.95 5.13 -7.45
N SER A 64 -13.06 4.71 -8.36
CA SER A 64 -13.30 3.60 -9.26
C SER A 64 -13.21 2.22 -8.58
N GLY A 65 -12.82 2.16 -7.30
CA GLY A 65 -12.64 0.93 -6.55
C GLY A 65 -11.21 0.40 -6.51
N GLY A 66 -10.24 1.17 -7.03
CA GLY A 66 -8.82 0.82 -6.95
C GLY A 66 -8.23 1.14 -5.57
N ILE A 67 -7.37 0.26 -5.06
CA ILE A 67 -6.52 0.53 -3.88
C ILE A 67 -5.09 0.13 -4.22
N MET A 68 -4.16 1.07 -4.04
CA MET A 68 -2.71 0.83 -4.07
C MET A 68 -2.19 0.88 -2.65
N THR A 69 -1.49 -0.15 -2.20
CA THR A 69 -0.80 -0.16 -0.91
C THR A 69 0.57 -0.81 -1.05
N LEU A 70 1.38 -0.72 0.00
CA LEU A 70 2.74 -1.24 0.02
C LEU A 70 3.16 -1.68 1.41
N VAL A 71 4.05 -2.67 1.44
CA VAL A 71 4.74 -3.15 2.64
C VAL A 71 6.21 -2.77 2.47
N PRO A 72 6.75 -1.85 3.27
CA PRO A 72 8.19 -1.58 3.27
C PRO A 72 8.98 -2.82 3.68
N SER A 73 10.23 -2.93 3.23
CA SER A 73 11.12 -4.00 3.71
C SER A 73 11.25 -3.94 5.23
N LYS A 74 11.07 -5.09 5.89
CA LYS A 74 11.23 -5.27 7.33
C LYS A 74 12.51 -6.06 7.61
N SER A 75 13.14 -5.82 8.77
CA SER A 75 14.31 -6.59 9.21
C SER A 75 13.98 -8.01 9.68
N ARG A 76 12.68 -8.36 9.79
CA ARG A 76 12.17 -9.65 10.27
C ARG A 76 12.11 -10.65 9.12
N LYS A 77 12.99 -11.66 9.16
CA LYS A 77 13.18 -12.67 8.10
C LYS A 77 12.19 -13.84 8.13
N ASP A 78 11.34 -13.90 9.15
CA ASP A 78 10.33 -14.94 9.37
C ASP A 78 8.99 -14.63 8.71
N LEU A 79 8.81 -13.42 8.16
CA LEU A 79 7.55 -12.95 7.62
C LEU A 79 7.49 -13.13 6.09
N SER A 80 6.28 -13.42 5.60
CA SER A 80 5.98 -13.32 4.17
C SER A 80 6.28 -11.90 3.69
N PHE A 81 6.83 -11.76 2.47
CA PHE A 81 7.22 -10.47 1.88
C PHE A 81 8.28 -9.70 2.70
N GLN A 82 9.28 -10.39 3.26
CA GLN A 82 10.40 -9.79 4.02
C GLN A 82 11.11 -8.62 3.30
N ASP A 83 11.27 -8.72 1.99
CA ASP A 83 11.93 -7.69 1.17
C ASP A 83 10.99 -6.51 0.84
N GLY A 84 9.77 -6.55 1.37
CA GLY A 84 8.68 -5.63 1.04
C GLY A 84 7.95 -6.04 -0.23
N CYS A 85 6.76 -5.50 -0.42
CA CYS A 85 5.96 -5.73 -1.62
C CYS A 85 5.07 -4.52 -1.94
N GLY A 86 4.61 -4.48 -3.19
CA GLY A 86 3.51 -3.60 -3.60
C GLY A 86 2.26 -4.43 -3.82
N ILE A 87 1.10 -3.85 -3.49
CA ILE A 87 -0.19 -4.53 -3.55
C ILE A 87 -1.16 -3.64 -4.32
N GLY A 88 -1.77 -4.23 -5.34
CA GLY A 88 -2.82 -3.61 -6.15
C GLY A 88 -4.13 -4.35 -6.00
N ILE A 89 -5.19 -3.64 -5.62
CA ILE A 89 -6.52 -4.20 -5.43
C ILE A 89 -7.52 -3.43 -6.27
N TYR A 90 -8.51 -4.15 -6.77
CA TYR A 90 -9.65 -3.58 -7.48
C TYR A 90 -10.94 -4.24 -7.00
N GLY A 91 -11.87 -3.42 -6.53
CA GLY A 91 -13.22 -3.83 -6.17
C GLY A 91 -14.18 -2.66 -6.37
N PRO A 92 -15.10 -2.70 -7.37
CA PRO A 92 -15.88 -1.53 -7.78
C PRO A 92 -16.92 -1.09 -6.75
N ALA A 93 -17.30 -1.94 -5.79
CA ALA A 93 -18.21 -1.58 -4.72
C ALA A 93 -17.47 -0.70 -3.69
N ILE A 94 -17.86 0.57 -3.59
CA ILE A 94 -17.24 1.55 -2.69
C ILE A 94 -18.14 1.90 -1.49
N ASP A 95 -17.52 2.32 -0.40
CA ASP A 95 -18.18 2.85 0.80
C ASP A 95 -18.53 4.35 0.69
N GLU A 96 -19.07 4.91 1.76
CA GLU A 96 -19.41 6.34 1.88
C GLU A 96 -18.21 7.30 1.78
N TYR A 97 -16.98 6.80 1.96
CA TYR A 97 -15.74 7.56 1.84
C TYR A 97 -15.09 7.41 0.46
N GLY A 98 -15.70 6.65 -0.45
CA GLY A 98 -15.19 6.41 -1.80
C GLY A 98 -14.09 5.35 -1.87
N ASN A 99 -13.95 4.51 -0.85
CA ASN A 99 -12.97 3.42 -0.82
C ASN A 99 -13.61 2.09 -1.17
N SER A 100 -12.88 1.17 -1.82
CA SER A 100 -13.40 -0.17 -2.11
C SER A 100 -13.68 -0.94 -0.83
N LEU A 101 -14.96 -1.24 -0.54
CA LEU A 101 -15.37 -1.98 0.64
C LEU A 101 -14.79 -3.40 0.69
N PRO A 102 -14.95 -4.27 -0.33
CA PRO A 102 -14.33 -5.59 -0.33
C PRO A 102 -12.79 -5.49 -0.39
N GLY A 103 -12.25 -4.43 -1.01
CA GLY A 103 -10.82 -4.19 -1.04
C GLY A 103 -10.23 -3.90 0.33
N ILE A 104 -10.91 -3.09 1.15
CA ILE A 104 -10.52 -2.84 2.54
C ILE A 104 -10.58 -4.13 3.36
N MET A 105 -11.66 -4.91 3.25
CA MET A 105 -11.80 -6.17 3.98
C MET A 105 -10.69 -7.17 3.64
N LEU A 106 -10.34 -7.27 2.36
CA LEU A 106 -9.23 -8.10 1.91
C LEU A 106 -7.91 -7.61 2.51
N LEU A 107 -7.63 -6.31 2.49
CA LEU A 107 -6.42 -5.73 3.07
C LEU A 107 -6.32 -5.96 4.57
N GLU A 108 -7.41 -5.79 5.30
CA GLU A 108 -7.46 -6.07 6.74
C GLU A 108 -7.16 -7.54 7.03
N HIS A 109 -7.74 -8.46 6.27
CA HIS A 109 -7.49 -9.89 6.42
C HIS A 109 -6.02 -10.25 6.19
N ILE A 110 -5.43 -9.84 5.06
CA ILE A 110 -4.03 -10.19 4.74
C ILE A 110 -3.02 -9.47 5.63
N ALA A 111 -3.31 -8.23 6.04
CA ALA A 111 -2.43 -7.47 6.92
C ALA A 111 -2.33 -8.11 8.30
N LYS A 112 -3.45 -8.65 8.81
CA LYS A 112 -3.50 -9.40 10.06
C LYS A 112 -2.86 -10.77 9.94
N GLU A 113 -3.18 -11.52 8.89
CA GLU A 113 -2.69 -12.89 8.70
C GLU A 113 -1.17 -12.94 8.50
N TRP A 114 -0.58 -11.93 7.85
CA TRP A 114 0.85 -11.89 7.54
C TRP A 114 1.65 -10.87 8.35
N ASP A 115 1.04 -10.27 9.38
CA ASP A 115 1.68 -9.27 10.26
C ASP A 115 2.35 -8.13 9.47
N LEU A 116 1.59 -7.52 8.56
CA LEU A 116 2.13 -6.54 7.61
C LEU A 116 2.23 -5.11 8.20
N SER A 117 1.50 -4.82 9.27
CA SER A 117 1.49 -3.49 9.92
C SER A 117 2.90 -2.93 10.12
N ILE A 118 3.11 -1.64 9.83
CA ILE A 118 4.39 -0.96 10.09
C ILE A 118 4.52 -0.45 11.53
N PHE A 119 3.49 -0.64 12.34
CA PHE A 119 3.43 -0.34 13.77
C PHE A 119 3.47 -1.61 14.61
#